data_AF-A0A7C6Z2I1-F1
#
_entry.id   AF-A0A7C6Z2I1-F1
#
_cell.length_a   1.000
_cell.length_b   1.000
_cell.length_c   1.000
_cell.angle_alpha   90.00
_cell.angle_beta   90.00
_cell.angle_gamma   90.00
#
_symmetry.space_group_name_H-M   'P 1'
#
loop_
_entity.id
_entity.type
_entity.pdbx_description
1 polymer ?
#
loop_
_entity_poly.entity_id
_entity_poly.type
_entity_poly.pdbx_seq_one_letter_code
_entity_poly.pdbx_strand_id
1 'polypeptide(L)'
;MKSEAIELGHFDYREGGKIKLSINNNMLTDMGAFTQIHEINHMHLAYMTDLGLLLNAFEVERYLSSTEDSEHCKTISKYVDVINNAMVYVQEVYANSIELLMAEEIVGREYANQLYDLKTDDYKQYYDVLKDVLNKPSNNYMDKRLIVNSICFFAFSLDFESDEFLNSLKSPLKLKQYLRGDKEPKKRMLQVIKILESNNDIEIKLNELHTIRSLIKKLSSVNILKYSLDSFEKSIEHYFNEIETRIKNGEITIDQIRKNHELMMLKKTKVFDLSTIKVLRDDSISTSNQFMIIKNCLNLDNIKDNYYLLEKKIIDGEFNYIGREVNKDDLNGLVKKSEFIMLPSQEYDFTNYRPRYFNTQNKPSIVIFDDYFDCIEWLNDPNKTKDIYVGNLYDKTVKNFFTVLYFRPRTIEKTIFIFPTLSWLAEKLLEEADLEDEVVYSNNRGFLRLISSFGNELLMLKGIQGLLSFVTESKGNFTDLEDSSTKLNYDIVRTLFDDALKIKQQNYYEIYSSLPTKNTIAEPFYAVMKFEGNVNTGSIATFNEANGILLFRCKSDAEEWKQARRNKGEFVVGVDRFYWNNVKKFLKKGNKKACICFDLRTNKAVLFDIDIVDSMINKKET
;
A
#
# COMPACT_ATOMS: atom_id res chain seq x y z
N MET A 1 -25.33 20.89 15.64
CA MET A 1 -24.67 19.59 15.47
C MET A 1 -23.47 19.58 16.40
N LYS A 2 -23.34 18.59 17.29
CA LYS A 2 -22.06 18.36 17.96
C LYS A 2 -21.09 17.96 16.86
N SER A 3 -20.02 18.73 16.63
CA SER A 3 -18.95 18.32 15.73
C SER A 3 -18.26 17.14 16.38
N GLU A 4 -18.64 15.92 15.99
CA GLU A 4 -17.75 14.78 16.18
C GLU A 4 -16.44 15.14 15.47
N ALA A 5 -15.33 15.06 16.20
CA ALA A 5 -14.02 15.37 15.64
C ALA A 5 -13.77 14.44 14.44
N ILE A 6 -13.52 15.01 13.27
CA ILE A 6 -13.22 14.27 12.06
C ILE A 6 -11.83 13.63 12.26
N GLU A 7 -11.77 12.30 12.33
CA GLU A 7 -10.50 11.57 12.40
C GLU A 7 -9.84 11.57 11.02
N LEU A 8 -8.69 12.23 10.91
CA LEU A 8 -7.89 12.29 9.67
C LEU A 8 -6.85 11.17 9.63
N GLY A 9 -6.24 10.84 10.76
CA GLY A 9 -5.21 9.82 10.87
C GLY A 9 -5.05 9.36 12.30
N HIS A 10 -4.36 8.23 12.47
CA HIS A 10 -4.05 7.66 13.76
C HIS A 10 -2.79 6.78 13.70
N PHE A 11 -1.82 7.08 14.55
CA PHE A 11 -0.72 6.18 14.86
C PHE A 11 -1.11 5.20 15.98
N ASP A 12 -1.04 3.91 15.65
CA ASP A 12 -1.36 2.81 16.55
C ASP A 12 -0.09 2.06 16.94
N TYR A 13 0.17 1.95 18.24
CA TYR A 13 1.35 1.29 18.80
C TYR A 13 1.31 -0.24 18.67
N ARG A 14 0.15 -0.83 18.36
CA ARG A 14 0.00 -2.29 18.18
C ARG A 14 0.91 -2.81 17.07
N GLU A 15 1.39 -4.04 17.24
CA GLU A 15 2.20 -4.76 16.24
C GLU A 15 3.48 -4.02 15.82
N GLY A 16 4.01 -3.20 16.73
CA GLY A 16 5.19 -2.40 16.47
C GLY A 16 4.91 -1.29 15.46
N GLY A 17 3.85 -0.51 15.69
CA GLY A 17 3.61 0.78 15.05
C GLY A 17 3.01 0.68 13.65
N LYS A 18 1.77 1.14 13.48
CA LYS A 18 1.15 1.36 12.16
C LYS A 18 0.51 2.75 12.08
N ILE A 19 0.62 3.39 10.92
CA ILE A 19 -0.07 4.64 10.63
C ILE A 19 -1.32 4.32 9.83
N LYS A 20 -2.49 4.74 10.31
CA LYS A 20 -3.74 4.69 9.57
C LYS A 20 -4.12 6.08 9.11
N LEU A 21 -4.54 6.22 7.85
CA LEU A 21 -5.04 7.48 7.30
C LEU A 21 -6.46 7.31 6.76
N SER A 22 -7.37 8.23 7.11
CA SER A 22 -8.73 8.25 6.55
C SER A 22 -8.72 8.97 5.20
N ILE A 23 -8.82 8.22 4.11
CA ILE A 23 -8.67 8.80 2.76
C ILE A 23 -9.80 9.75 2.40
N ASN A 24 -11.07 9.38 2.64
CA ASN A 24 -12.21 10.27 2.37
C ASN A 24 -12.03 11.64 3.03
N ASN A 25 -11.78 11.63 4.35
CA ASN A 25 -11.70 12.86 5.13
C ASN A 25 -10.51 13.71 4.70
N ASN A 26 -9.34 13.10 4.50
CA ASN A 26 -8.14 13.82 4.05
C ASN A 26 -8.29 14.42 2.65
N MET A 27 -9.03 13.77 1.75
CA MET A 27 -9.32 14.29 0.40
C MET A 27 -10.40 15.38 0.39
N LEU A 28 -11.34 15.34 1.34
CA LEU A 28 -12.35 16.40 1.51
C LEU A 28 -11.74 17.68 2.09
N THR A 29 -10.74 17.55 2.97
CA THR A 29 -10.08 18.69 3.63
C THR A 29 -8.78 19.13 2.96
N ASP A 30 -8.25 18.36 1.99
CA ASP A 30 -6.94 18.55 1.36
C ASP A 30 -5.76 18.56 2.37
N MET A 31 -5.84 17.72 3.40
CA MET A 31 -4.86 17.67 4.50
C MET A 31 -3.97 16.42 4.49
N GLY A 32 -4.12 15.53 3.50
CA GLY A 32 -3.53 14.18 3.52
C GLY A 32 -2.01 14.14 3.74
N ALA A 33 -1.27 15.04 3.08
CA ALA A 33 0.19 15.11 3.26
C ALA A 33 0.58 15.55 4.69
N PHE A 34 -0.16 16.49 5.29
CA PHE A 34 0.11 16.99 6.63
C PHE A 34 -0.29 15.99 7.71
N THR A 35 -1.45 15.35 7.56
CA THR A 35 -1.86 14.24 8.42
C THR A 35 -0.82 13.12 8.40
N GLN A 36 -0.30 12.77 7.22
CA GLN A 36 0.77 11.80 7.13
C GLN A 36 2.02 12.24 7.91
N ILE A 37 2.51 13.46 7.69
CA ILE A 37 3.66 14.02 8.42
C ILE A 37 3.42 13.99 9.94
N HIS A 38 2.21 14.34 10.37
CA HIS A 38 1.81 14.32 11.76
C HIS A 38 1.95 12.93 12.37
N GLU A 39 1.34 11.91 11.76
CA GLU A 39 1.40 10.53 12.27
C GLU A 39 2.81 9.92 12.21
N ILE A 40 3.61 10.29 11.20
CA ILE A 40 5.02 9.90 11.12
C ILE A 40 5.82 10.42 12.31
N ASN A 41 5.49 11.62 12.80
CA ASN A 41 6.20 12.21 13.93
C ASN A 41 5.81 11.57 15.28
N HIS A 42 4.57 11.09 15.43
CA HIS A 42 4.19 10.21 16.55
C HIS A 42 5.01 8.94 16.55
N MET A 43 5.11 8.31 15.38
CA MET A 43 5.93 7.12 15.18
C MET A 43 7.41 7.39 15.48
N HIS A 44 7.99 8.46 14.94
CA HIS A 44 9.39 8.82 15.18
C HIS A 44 9.71 8.96 16.68
N LEU A 45 8.84 9.63 17.46
CA LEU A 45 9.01 9.70 18.91
C LEU A 45 8.91 8.33 19.59
N ALA A 46 7.98 7.48 19.15
CA ALA A 46 7.81 6.15 19.70
C ALA A 46 9.07 5.27 19.57
N TYR A 47 9.83 5.44 18.50
CA TYR A 47 11.04 4.63 18.27
C TYR A 47 12.33 5.25 18.80
N MET A 48 12.39 6.58 18.91
CA MET A 48 13.64 7.28 19.23
C MET A 48 13.78 7.61 20.73
N THR A 49 12.77 7.33 21.54
CA THR A 49 12.74 7.73 22.95
C THR A 49 12.55 6.54 23.90
N ASP A 50 13.06 6.67 25.12
CA ASP A 50 13.02 5.60 26.13
C ASP A 50 11.59 5.15 26.47
N LEU A 51 10.70 6.11 26.74
CA LEU A 51 9.29 5.80 27.01
C LEU A 51 8.60 5.13 25.82
N GLY A 52 8.91 5.55 24.59
CA GLY A 52 8.37 4.92 23.39
C GLY A 52 8.85 3.48 23.19
N LEU A 53 10.15 3.23 23.43
CA LEU A 53 10.74 1.89 23.37
C LEU A 53 10.13 0.96 24.44
N LEU A 54 9.91 1.48 25.65
CA LEU A 54 9.24 0.75 26.73
C LEU A 54 7.80 0.39 26.36
N LEU A 55 7.06 1.33 25.79
CA LEU A 55 5.70 1.11 25.30
C LEU A 55 5.64 0.03 24.22
N ASN A 56 6.55 0.09 23.24
CA ASN A 56 6.65 -0.93 22.18
C ASN A 56 6.93 -2.32 22.75
N ALA A 57 7.83 -2.43 23.75
CA ALA A 57 8.10 -3.70 24.41
C ALA A 57 6.85 -4.27 25.11
N PHE A 58 6.07 -3.42 25.78
CA PHE A 58 4.82 -3.83 26.41
C PHE A 58 3.75 -4.23 25.39
N GLU A 59 3.67 -3.54 24.25
CA GLU A 59 2.72 -3.89 23.19
C GLU A 59 3.00 -5.25 22.56
N VAL A 60 4.28 -5.57 22.31
CA VAL A 60 4.68 -6.91 21.82
C VAL A 60 4.35 -7.99 22.85
N GLU A 61 4.67 -7.76 24.13
CA GLU A 61 4.35 -8.71 25.20
C GLU A 61 2.83 -8.90 25.36
N ARG A 62 2.05 -7.82 25.24
CA ARG A 62 0.58 -7.86 25.27
C ARG A 62 0.01 -8.72 24.15
N TYR A 63 0.54 -8.55 22.94
CA TYR A 63 0.12 -9.30 21.76
C TYR A 63 0.40 -10.80 21.94
N LEU A 64 1.63 -11.16 22.32
CA LEU A 64 2.03 -12.56 22.50
C LEU A 64 1.30 -13.24 23.66
N SER A 65 1.07 -12.54 24.76
CA SER A 65 0.32 -13.09 25.91
C SER A 65 -1.19 -13.20 25.69
N SER A 66 -1.74 -12.58 24.65
CA SER A 66 -3.19 -12.52 24.42
C SER A 66 -3.86 -13.90 24.27
N THR A 67 -3.12 -14.90 23.79
CA THR A 67 -3.62 -16.25 23.56
C THR A 67 -3.24 -17.24 24.66
N GLU A 68 -2.19 -16.95 25.44
CA GLU A 68 -1.61 -17.88 26.42
C GLU A 68 -1.87 -17.50 27.89
N ASP A 69 -1.92 -16.20 28.22
CA ASP A 69 -2.09 -15.71 29.59
C ASP A 69 -2.89 -14.40 29.64
N SER A 70 -4.20 -14.56 29.84
CA SER A 70 -5.14 -13.44 29.91
C SER A 70 -4.88 -12.50 31.11
N GLU A 71 -4.36 -13.00 32.23
CA GLU A 71 -4.13 -12.18 33.43
C GLU A 71 -2.89 -11.30 33.25
N HIS A 72 -1.82 -11.87 32.69
CA HIS A 72 -0.63 -11.12 32.31
C HIS A 72 -0.95 -10.11 31.21
N CYS A 73 -1.68 -10.50 30.16
CA CYS A 73 -2.12 -9.59 29.10
C CYS A 73 -2.91 -8.38 29.65
N LYS A 74 -3.83 -8.60 30.60
CA LYS A 74 -4.55 -7.51 31.29
C LYS A 74 -3.63 -6.62 32.13
N THR A 75 -2.62 -7.20 32.75
CA THR A 75 -1.63 -6.47 33.55
C THR A 75 -0.76 -5.58 32.65
N ILE A 76 -0.23 -6.13 31.56
CA ILE A 76 0.53 -5.38 30.55
C ILE A 76 -0.31 -4.28 29.91
N SER A 77 -1.59 -4.54 29.62
CA SER A 77 -2.51 -3.51 29.10
C SER A 77 -2.61 -2.29 30.03
N LYS A 78 -2.62 -2.49 31.34
CA LYS A 78 -2.61 -1.36 32.30
C LYS A 78 -1.29 -0.59 32.29
N TYR A 79 -0.16 -1.26 32.05
CA TYR A 79 1.13 -0.58 31.88
C TYR A 79 1.15 0.27 30.60
N VAL A 80 0.65 -0.29 29.49
CA VAL A 80 0.45 0.43 28.22
C VAL A 80 -0.38 1.69 28.45
N ASP A 81 -1.55 1.58 29.11
CA ASP A 81 -2.42 2.73 29.39
C ASP A 81 -1.71 3.81 30.20
N VAL A 82 -0.91 3.42 31.20
CA VAL A 82 -0.18 4.36 32.06
C VAL A 82 0.85 5.15 31.24
N ILE A 83 1.61 4.47 30.38
CA ILE A 83 2.64 5.12 29.55
C ILE A 83 1.98 6.00 28.47
N ASN A 84 0.98 5.47 27.75
CA ASN A 84 0.25 6.22 26.73
C ASN A 84 -0.28 7.55 27.30
N ASN A 85 -1.01 7.50 28.41
CA ASN A 85 -1.56 8.70 29.05
C ASN A 85 -0.49 9.72 29.47
N ALA A 86 0.72 9.27 29.81
CA ALA A 86 1.82 10.17 30.17
C ALA A 86 2.50 10.80 28.94
N MET A 87 2.44 10.14 27.78
CA MET A 87 3.12 10.57 26.54
C MET A 87 2.27 11.49 25.66
N VAL A 88 0.94 11.32 25.61
CA VAL A 88 0.04 11.99 24.64
C VAL A 88 0.33 13.48 24.49
N TYR A 89 0.45 14.23 25.59
CA TYR A 89 0.64 15.69 25.52
C TYR A 89 1.93 16.08 24.77
N VAL A 90 3.05 15.42 25.06
CA VAL A 90 4.34 15.76 24.44
C VAL A 90 4.37 15.29 22.98
N GLN A 91 3.74 14.15 22.69
CA GLN A 91 3.56 13.65 21.33
C GLN A 91 2.81 14.63 20.44
N GLU A 92 1.70 15.17 20.93
CA GLU A 92 0.92 16.17 20.19
C GLU A 92 1.70 17.48 19.98
N VAL A 93 2.41 17.96 21.00
CA VAL A 93 3.29 19.15 20.86
C VAL A 93 4.36 18.91 19.79
N TYR A 94 4.97 17.74 19.79
CA TYR A 94 6.00 17.37 18.82
C TYR A 94 5.45 17.31 17.39
N ALA A 95 4.40 16.51 17.17
CA ALA A 95 3.84 16.26 15.85
C ALA A 95 3.33 17.57 15.21
N ASN A 96 2.57 18.38 15.95
CA ASN A 96 2.06 19.67 15.45
C ASN A 96 3.18 20.67 15.17
N SER A 97 4.24 20.69 15.98
CA SER A 97 5.36 21.62 15.80
C SER A 97 6.17 21.27 14.54
N ILE A 98 6.49 19.99 14.33
CA ILE A 98 7.22 19.56 13.13
C ILE A 98 6.37 19.73 11.87
N GLU A 99 5.07 19.40 11.92
CA GLU A 99 4.13 19.57 10.81
C GLU A 99 4.12 21.02 10.29
N LEU A 100 3.96 22.01 11.19
CA LEU A 100 3.95 23.43 10.81
C LEU A 100 5.31 23.93 10.36
N LEU A 101 6.41 23.47 10.98
CA LEU A 101 7.76 23.79 10.52
C LEU A 101 8.03 23.27 9.11
N MET A 102 7.56 22.07 8.79
CA MET A 102 7.68 21.49 7.44
C MET A 102 6.82 22.23 6.43
N ALA A 103 5.60 22.64 6.80
CA ALA A 103 4.76 23.47 5.93
C ALA A 103 5.40 24.82 5.62
N GLU A 104 6.02 25.47 6.61
CA GLU A 104 6.76 26.73 6.44
C GLU A 104 7.95 26.55 5.50
N GLU A 105 8.71 25.46 5.63
CA GLU A 105 9.89 25.18 4.80
C GLU A 105 9.54 24.83 3.35
N ILE A 106 8.52 24.00 3.12
CA ILE A 106 8.19 23.48 1.78
C ILE A 106 7.41 24.52 0.95
N VAL A 107 6.45 25.22 1.58
CA VAL A 107 5.49 26.09 0.88
C VAL A 107 5.72 27.56 1.23
N GLY A 108 5.99 27.84 2.49
CA GLY A 108 6.21 29.19 3.00
C GLY A 108 5.36 29.53 4.21
N ARG A 109 5.75 30.61 4.89
CA ARG A 109 5.17 31.04 6.18
C ARG A 109 3.68 31.40 6.11
N GLU A 110 3.22 32.00 5.01
CA GLU A 110 1.81 32.36 4.84
C GLU A 110 0.91 31.11 4.87
N TYR A 111 1.34 30.04 4.21
CA TYR A 111 0.61 28.79 4.17
C TYR A 111 0.63 28.07 5.53
N ALA A 112 1.77 28.08 6.22
CA ALA A 112 1.87 27.54 7.59
C ALA A 112 0.89 28.26 8.55
N ASN A 113 0.72 29.58 8.42
CA ASN A 113 -0.26 30.33 9.21
C ASN A 113 -1.70 29.92 8.86
N GLN A 114 -2.01 29.71 7.58
CA GLN A 114 -3.33 29.20 7.16
C GLN A 114 -3.63 27.82 7.77
N LEU A 115 -2.66 26.90 7.74
CA LEU A 115 -2.79 25.59 8.38
C LEU A 115 -3.01 25.71 9.90
N TYR A 116 -2.27 26.60 10.56
CA TYR A 116 -2.47 26.87 11.99
C TYR A 116 -3.90 27.38 12.26
N ASP A 117 -4.41 28.29 11.44
CA ASP A 117 -5.75 28.86 11.63
C ASP A 117 -6.87 27.82 11.46
N LEU A 118 -6.67 26.82 10.59
CA LEU A 118 -7.60 25.70 10.38
C LEU A 118 -7.61 24.67 11.54
N LYS A 119 -6.59 24.66 12.40
CA LYS A 119 -6.53 23.73 13.56
C LYS A 119 -7.54 24.11 14.64
N THR A 120 -8.04 23.10 15.36
CA THR A 120 -8.89 23.32 16.55
C THR A 120 -8.11 24.03 17.66
N ASP A 121 -8.81 24.63 18.62
CA ASP A 121 -8.19 25.34 19.75
C ASP A 121 -7.23 24.46 20.56
N ASP A 122 -7.54 23.16 20.74
CA ASP A 122 -6.66 22.22 21.44
C ASP A 122 -5.34 22.01 20.67
N TYR A 123 -5.42 21.83 19.35
CA TYR A 123 -4.25 21.68 18.48
C TYR A 123 -3.39 22.96 18.39
N LYS A 124 -4.02 24.14 18.43
CA LYS A 124 -3.31 25.43 18.50
C LYS A 124 -2.51 25.54 19.80
N GLN A 125 -3.09 25.14 20.93
CA GLN A 125 -2.39 25.13 22.21
C GLN A 125 -1.12 24.27 22.18
N TYR A 126 -1.13 23.11 21.51
CA TYR A 126 0.07 22.27 21.39
C TYR A 126 1.21 22.97 20.65
N TYR A 127 0.91 23.70 19.57
CA TYR A 127 1.91 24.45 18.83
C TYR A 127 2.44 25.65 19.63
N ASP A 128 1.55 26.38 20.28
CA ASP A 128 1.89 27.60 21.01
C ASP A 128 2.88 27.34 22.16
N VAL A 129 2.98 26.09 22.65
CA VAL A 129 3.98 25.68 23.67
C VAL A 129 5.43 25.93 23.24
N LEU A 130 5.76 25.76 21.95
CA LEU A 130 7.14 25.90 21.45
C LEU A 130 7.36 27.19 20.65
N LYS A 131 6.30 27.95 20.40
CA LYS A 131 6.29 29.10 19.50
C LYS A 131 7.35 30.15 19.82
N ASP A 132 7.51 30.50 21.09
CA ASP A 132 8.47 31.53 21.52
C ASP A 132 9.93 31.09 21.35
N VAL A 133 10.20 29.79 21.52
CA VAL A 133 11.53 29.22 21.30
C VAL A 133 11.83 29.08 19.80
N LEU A 134 10.83 28.74 18.98
CA LEU A 134 10.99 28.50 17.54
C LEU A 134 10.98 29.77 16.69
N ASN A 135 10.36 30.86 17.14
CA ASN A 135 10.30 32.13 16.40
C ASN A 135 11.55 33.02 16.56
N LYS A 136 12.61 32.54 17.22
CA LYS A 136 13.88 33.26 17.32
C LYS A 136 14.46 33.49 15.89
N PRO A 137 14.74 34.74 15.47
CA PRO A 137 15.09 35.07 14.07
C PRO A 137 16.34 34.40 13.52
N SER A 138 17.22 33.90 14.38
CA SER A 138 18.51 33.28 14.03
C SER A 138 18.42 31.84 13.55
N ASN A 139 17.29 31.16 13.79
CA ASN A 139 17.20 29.72 13.62
C ASN A 139 16.64 29.35 12.24
N ASN A 140 17.41 28.60 11.46
CA ASN A 140 16.92 28.01 10.22
C ASN A 140 15.99 26.81 10.53
N TYR A 141 15.34 26.24 9.51
CA TYR A 141 14.45 25.08 9.68
C TYR A 141 15.11 23.89 10.41
N MET A 142 16.36 23.58 10.09
CA MET A 142 17.09 22.48 10.73
C MET A 142 17.37 22.76 12.21
N ASP A 143 17.74 24.00 12.56
CA ASP A 143 17.95 24.41 13.95
C ASP A 143 16.65 24.31 14.75
N LYS A 144 15.55 24.81 14.19
CA LYS A 144 14.21 24.71 14.80
C LYS A 144 13.81 23.25 15.02
N ARG A 145 13.99 22.39 14.02
CA ARG A 145 13.71 20.95 14.13
C ARG A 145 14.57 20.27 15.20
N LEU A 146 15.86 20.61 15.28
CA LEU A 146 16.77 20.09 16.30
C LEU A 146 16.34 20.50 17.70
N ILE A 147 15.86 21.75 17.88
CA ILE A 147 15.31 22.24 19.15
C ILE A 147 14.06 21.46 19.56
N VAL A 148 13.12 21.24 18.63
CA VAL A 148 11.90 20.46 18.91
C VAL A 148 12.26 19.03 19.33
N ASN A 149 13.10 18.35 18.54
CA ASN A 149 13.58 16.99 18.84
C ASN A 149 14.23 16.93 20.21
N SER A 150 15.14 17.85 20.47
CA SER A 150 15.86 18.02 21.73
C SER A 150 14.94 18.08 22.94
N ILE A 151 13.96 18.98 22.91
CA ILE A 151 13.01 19.20 24.00
C ILE A 151 12.17 17.95 24.26
N CYS A 152 11.62 17.36 23.19
CA CYS A 152 10.68 16.25 23.31
C CYS A 152 11.39 14.92 23.65
N PHE A 153 12.60 14.71 23.15
CA PHE A 153 13.39 13.53 23.46
C PHE A 153 13.80 13.54 24.93
N PHE A 154 14.29 14.69 25.44
CA PHE A 154 14.60 14.84 26.85
C PHE A 154 13.38 14.59 27.76
N ALA A 155 12.20 15.04 27.34
CA ALA A 155 10.97 14.81 28.09
C ALA A 155 10.64 13.31 28.25
N PHE A 156 11.05 12.49 27.29
CA PHE A 156 10.82 11.04 27.28
C PHE A 156 12.01 10.20 27.73
N SER A 157 13.20 10.77 27.92
CA SER A 157 14.37 10.04 28.40
C SER A 157 14.16 9.51 29.82
N LEU A 158 14.46 8.24 30.08
CA LEU A 158 14.34 7.65 31.42
C LEU A 158 15.66 7.03 31.84
N ASP A 159 15.97 7.15 33.13
CA ASP A 159 17.09 6.42 33.71
C ASP A 159 16.64 5.00 34.08
N PHE A 160 16.77 4.09 33.10
CA PHE A 160 16.45 2.68 33.29
C PHE A 160 17.37 1.98 34.29
N GLU A 161 18.54 2.55 34.62
CA GLU A 161 19.48 2.04 35.63
C GLU A 161 19.06 2.38 37.06
N SER A 162 18.15 3.33 37.26
CA SER A 162 17.71 3.71 38.59
C SER A 162 16.89 2.62 39.30
N ASP A 163 17.20 2.38 40.58
CA ASP A 163 16.39 1.53 41.47
C ASP A 163 14.94 2.00 41.56
N GLU A 164 14.73 3.33 41.45
CA GLU A 164 13.42 3.96 41.45
C GLU A 164 12.58 3.48 40.25
N PHE A 165 13.17 3.46 39.04
CA PHE A 165 12.51 2.94 37.85
C PHE A 165 12.19 1.46 37.98
N LEU A 166 13.15 0.63 38.39
CA LEU A 166 12.92 -0.81 38.58
C LEU A 166 11.83 -1.11 39.62
N ASN A 167 11.78 -0.32 40.70
CA ASN A 167 10.72 -0.45 41.70
C ASN A 167 9.35 0.00 41.16
N SER A 168 9.32 0.96 40.23
CA SER A 168 8.09 1.41 39.57
C SER A 168 7.44 0.30 38.74
N LEU A 169 8.26 -0.56 38.15
CA LEU A 169 7.83 -1.68 37.31
C LEU A 169 7.15 -2.81 38.08
N LYS A 170 7.14 -2.81 39.41
CA LYS A 170 6.47 -3.86 40.23
C LYS A 170 4.94 -3.85 40.13
N SER A 171 4.32 -2.74 39.71
CA SER A 171 2.87 -2.69 39.43
C SER A 171 2.53 -1.48 38.55
N PRO A 172 1.42 -1.50 37.77
CA PRO A 172 0.98 -0.35 36.99
C PRO A 172 0.74 0.91 37.82
N LEU A 173 0.25 0.74 39.06
CA LEU A 173 0.03 1.86 39.99
C LEU A 173 1.33 2.55 40.40
N LYS A 174 2.39 1.78 40.64
CA LYS A 174 3.72 2.32 40.98
C LYS A 174 4.35 3.02 39.79
N LEU A 175 4.23 2.48 38.58
CA LEU A 175 4.67 3.18 37.37
C LEU A 175 3.92 4.51 37.20
N LYS A 176 2.61 4.52 37.42
CA LYS A 176 1.79 5.76 37.39
C LYS A 176 2.24 6.79 38.42
N GLN A 177 2.72 6.35 39.58
CA GLN A 177 3.27 7.24 40.61
C GLN A 177 4.65 7.75 40.23
N TYR A 178 5.50 6.90 39.64
CA TYR A 178 6.82 7.28 39.14
C TYR A 178 6.73 8.34 38.06
N LEU A 179 5.77 8.25 37.13
CA LEU A 179 5.56 9.22 36.05
C LEU A 179 4.80 10.50 36.49
N ARG A 180 4.84 10.85 37.77
CA ARG A 180 4.27 12.11 38.32
C ARG A 180 5.37 13.02 38.85
N GLY A 181 5.01 14.28 39.10
CA GLY A 181 5.97 15.25 39.66
C GLY A 181 7.07 15.57 38.65
N ASP A 182 8.33 15.55 39.08
CA ASP A 182 9.46 15.96 38.22
C ASP A 182 9.82 14.95 37.13
N LYS A 183 9.24 13.74 37.19
CA LYS A 183 9.40 12.70 36.16
C LYS A 183 8.30 12.70 35.11
N GLU A 184 7.24 13.50 35.31
CA GLU A 184 6.14 13.65 34.36
C GLU A 184 6.63 14.27 33.04
N PRO A 185 6.44 13.62 31.88
CA PRO A 185 6.97 14.10 30.60
C PRO A 185 6.60 15.56 30.28
N LYS A 186 5.34 15.94 30.48
CA LYS A 186 4.86 17.31 30.28
C LYS A 186 5.65 18.33 31.11
N LYS A 187 5.89 18.04 32.39
CA LYS A 187 6.61 18.97 33.29
C LYS A 187 8.08 19.08 32.90
N ARG A 188 8.71 17.96 32.57
CA ARG A 188 10.10 17.93 32.08
C ARG A 188 10.26 18.77 30.83
N MET A 189 9.34 18.61 29.87
CA MET A 189 9.31 19.43 28.65
C MET A 189 9.23 20.94 28.98
N LEU A 190 8.29 21.34 29.84
CA LEU A 190 8.11 22.74 30.24
C LEU A 190 9.31 23.31 31.02
N GLN A 191 10.04 22.48 31.79
CA GLN A 191 11.27 22.90 32.46
C GLN A 191 12.37 23.23 31.45
N VAL A 192 12.55 22.37 30.44
CA VAL A 192 13.54 22.57 29.37
C VAL A 192 13.23 23.82 28.56
N ILE A 193 11.96 24.04 28.21
CA ILE A 193 11.51 25.24 27.48
C ILE A 193 11.92 26.51 28.24
N LYS A 194 11.67 26.57 29.55
CA LYS A 194 12.07 27.74 30.40
C LYS A 194 13.59 27.97 30.42
N ILE A 195 14.39 26.91 30.39
CA ILE A 195 15.85 27.01 30.34
C ILE A 195 16.30 27.61 28.99
N LEU A 196 15.70 27.17 27.88
CA LEU A 196 16.00 27.67 26.54
C LEU A 196 15.50 29.10 26.29
N GLU A 197 14.37 29.49 26.91
CA GLU A 197 13.90 30.87 26.95
C GLU A 197 14.93 31.80 27.62
N SER A 198 15.67 31.27 28.60
CA SER A 198 16.71 32.00 29.34
C SER A 198 18.08 32.03 28.64
N ASN A 199 18.18 31.60 27.37
CA ASN A 199 19.42 31.52 26.56
C ASN A 199 20.54 30.65 27.15
N ASN A 200 20.19 29.62 27.93
CA ASN A 200 21.15 28.61 28.35
C ASN A 200 21.20 27.46 27.33
N ASP A 201 22.40 26.99 26.99
CA ASP A 201 22.58 25.80 26.17
C ASP A 201 22.21 24.54 26.95
N ILE A 202 21.54 23.60 26.28
CA ILE A 202 21.23 22.29 26.84
C ILE A 202 21.95 21.25 26.00
N GLU A 203 22.88 20.53 26.63
CA GLU A 203 23.52 19.37 26.01
C GLU A 203 22.55 18.19 26.07
N ILE A 204 22.11 17.71 24.91
CA ILE A 204 21.08 16.68 24.82
C ILE A 204 21.72 15.41 24.25
N LYS A 205 21.81 14.39 25.10
CA LYS A 205 22.27 13.07 24.70
C LYS A 205 21.12 12.31 24.06
N LEU A 206 21.26 11.97 22.79
CA LEU A 206 20.40 11.02 22.11
C LEU A 206 20.64 9.62 22.68
N ASN A 207 19.59 8.81 22.77
CA ASN A 207 19.70 7.45 23.25
C ASN A 207 20.61 6.60 22.34
N GLU A 208 21.59 5.95 22.95
CA GLU A 208 22.49 5.02 22.28
C GLU A 208 21.82 3.64 22.13
N LEU A 209 22.21 2.88 21.10
CA LEU A 209 21.75 1.50 20.86
C LEU A 209 21.89 0.59 22.10
N HIS A 210 22.84 0.88 22.99
CA HIS A 210 23.04 0.17 24.26
C HIS A 210 21.84 0.26 25.21
N THR A 211 21.03 1.32 25.13
CA THR A 211 19.88 1.54 26.01
C THR A 211 18.76 0.52 25.78
N ILE A 212 18.51 0.12 24.52
CA ILE A 212 17.49 -0.89 24.16
C ILE A 212 17.84 -2.26 24.74
N ARG A 213 19.10 -2.67 24.59
CA ARG A 213 19.58 -3.98 25.10
C ARG A 213 19.53 -4.03 26.62
N SER A 214 19.89 -2.95 27.31
CA SER A 214 19.78 -2.86 28.78
C SER A 214 18.32 -2.94 29.22
N LEU A 215 17.42 -2.20 28.55
CA LEU A 215 16.00 -2.18 28.84
C LEU A 215 15.38 -3.59 28.79
N ILE A 216 15.58 -4.32 27.70
CA ILE A 216 15.01 -5.67 27.52
C ILE A 216 15.49 -6.61 28.62
N LYS A 217 16.81 -6.65 28.89
CA LYS A 217 17.37 -7.50 29.97
C LYS A 217 16.75 -7.21 31.33
N LYS A 218 16.40 -5.96 31.61
CA LYS A 218 15.76 -5.55 32.86
C LYS A 218 14.30 -5.92 32.92
N LEU A 219 13.55 -5.68 31.85
CA LEU A 219 12.15 -6.08 31.80
C LEU A 219 12.02 -7.61 31.94
N SER A 220 12.96 -8.36 31.39
CA SER A 220 13.11 -9.80 31.63
C SER A 220 13.43 -10.12 33.09
N SER A 221 14.38 -9.43 33.73
CA SER A 221 14.78 -9.72 35.12
C SER A 221 13.68 -9.45 36.15
N VAL A 222 12.74 -8.54 35.85
CA VAL A 222 11.54 -8.27 36.67
C VAL A 222 10.30 -9.05 36.22
N ASN A 223 10.46 -10.02 35.31
CA ASN A 223 9.40 -10.91 34.82
C ASN A 223 8.23 -10.17 34.14
N ILE A 224 8.51 -9.02 33.51
CA ILE A 224 7.54 -8.29 32.68
C ILE A 224 7.50 -8.89 31.28
N LEU A 225 8.66 -9.15 30.66
CA LEU A 225 8.74 -9.89 29.40
C LEU A 225 8.80 -11.38 29.74
N LYS A 226 7.71 -12.11 29.50
CA LYS A 226 7.65 -13.57 29.70
C LYS A 226 7.57 -14.29 28.36
N TYR A 227 6.71 -13.79 27.48
CA TYR A 227 6.37 -14.43 26.20
C TYR A 227 7.20 -13.89 25.05
N SER A 228 7.58 -12.61 25.13
CA SER A 228 8.40 -11.98 24.11
C SER A 228 9.89 -12.29 24.22
N LEU A 229 10.32 -12.96 25.30
CA LEU A 229 11.73 -13.09 25.69
C LEU A 229 12.52 -13.93 24.67
N ASP A 230 12.00 -15.09 24.26
CA ASP A 230 12.61 -15.95 23.23
C ASP A 230 12.63 -15.29 21.84
N SER A 231 11.56 -14.55 21.50
CA SER A 231 11.44 -13.82 20.24
C SER A 231 12.39 -12.62 20.20
N PHE A 232 12.54 -11.91 21.31
CA PHE A 232 13.45 -10.76 21.40
C PHE A 232 14.89 -11.21 21.47
N GLU A 233 15.28 -12.12 22.36
CA GLU A 233 16.70 -12.50 22.53
C GLU A 233 17.32 -13.03 21.23
N LYS A 234 16.66 -13.95 20.52
CA LYS A 234 17.21 -14.49 19.27
C LYS A 234 17.29 -13.46 18.15
N SER A 235 16.24 -12.66 17.97
CA SER A 235 16.12 -11.72 16.85
C SER A 235 16.97 -10.47 17.06
N ILE A 236 16.96 -9.92 18.28
CA ILE A 236 17.71 -8.72 18.65
C ILE A 236 19.19 -9.06 18.77
N GLU A 237 19.58 -10.15 19.42
CA GLU A 237 21.01 -10.42 19.59
C GLU A 237 21.69 -10.72 18.25
N HIS A 238 21.02 -11.41 17.33
CA HIS A 238 21.53 -11.60 15.97
C HIS A 238 21.61 -10.28 15.20
N TYR A 239 20.51 -9.51 15.16
CA TYR A 239 20.44 -8.23 14.44
C TYR A 239 21.45 -7.20 14.96
N PHE A 240 21.56 -7.04 16.28
CA PHE A 240 22.49 -6.09 16.89
C PHE A 240 23.95 -6.51 16.69
N ASN A 241 24.27 -7.81 16.80
CA ASN A 241 25.61 -8.30 16.51
C ASN A 241 25.98 -8.08 15.04
N GLU A 242 25.07 -8.38 14.11
CA GLU A 242 25.28 -8.15 12.68
C GLU A 242 25.52 -6.65 12.39
N ILE A 243 24.67 -5.78 12.94
CA ILE A 243 24.82 -4.33 12.80
C ILE A 243 26.13 -3.83 13.40
N GLU A 244 26.48 -4.24 14.61
CA GLU A 244 27.74 -3.84 15.24
C GLU A 244 28.94 -4.27 14.41
N THR A 245 28.92 -5.48 13.84
CA THR A 245 29.96 -5.96 12.93
C THR A 245 30.03 -5.12 11.66
N ARG A 246 28.89 -4.81 11.04
CA ARG A 246 28.83 -4.00 9.82
C ARG A 246 29.27 -2.55 10.06
N ILE A 247 28.96 -1.96 11.23
CA ILE A 247 29.47 -0.64 11.64
C ILE A 247 30.99 -0.71 11.84
N LYS A 248 31.49 -1.71 12.57
CA LYS A 248 32.94 -1.90 12.80
C LYS A 248 33.72 -2.09 11.50
N ASN A 249 33.10 -2.75 10.51
CA ASN A 249 33.67 -2.95 9.17
C ASN A 249 33.53 -1.72 8.25
N GLY A 250 32.84 -0.67 8.68
CA GLY A 250 32.58 0.52 7.86
C GLY A 250 31.59 0.30 6.70
N GLU A 251 30.84 -0.80 6.73
CA GLU A 251 29.87 -1.17 5.69
C GLU A 251 28.57 -0.37 5.79
N ILE A 252 28.26 0.16 6.97
CA ILE A 252 27.03 0.90 7.28
C ILE A 252 27.29 1.95 8.36
N THR A 253 26.66 3.12 8.24
CA THR A 253 26.69 4.18 9.26
C THR A 253 25.44 4.15 10.15
N ILE A 254 25.55 4.71 11.36
CA ILE A 254 24.40 4.86 12.28
C ILE A 254 23.26 5.64 11.62
N ASP A 255 23.58 6.67 10.83
CA ASP A 255 22.58 7.45 10.10
C ASP A 255 21.87 6.64 9.02
N GLN A 256 22.57 5.73 8.33
CA GLN A 256 21.95 4.82 7.38
C GLN A 256 21.00 3.83 8.06
N ILE A 257 21.35 3.32 9.25
CA ILE A 257 20.47 2.46 10.05
C ILE A 257 19.19 3.21 10.42
N ARG A 258 19.33 4.45 10.91
CA ARG A 258 18.19 5.30 11.27
C ARG A 258 17.26 5.54 10.08
N LYS A 259 17.82 5.94 8.93
CA LYS A 259 17.04 6.14 7.70
C LYS A 259 16.34 4.87 7.21
N ASN A 260 17.02 3.73 7.28
CA ASN A 260 16.43 2.45 6.88
C ASN A 260 15.28 2.04 7.83
N HIS A 261 15.45 2.29 9.13
CA HIS A 261 14.41 2.06 10.13
C HIS A 261 13.21 2.98 9.90
N GLU A 262 13.42 4.28 9.70
CA GLU A 262 12.36 5.23 9.36
C GLU A 262 11.61 4.77 8.10
N LEU A 263 12.32 4.40 7.04
CA LEU A 263 11.71 3.92 5.80
C LEU A 263 10.88 2.64 6.00
N MET A 264 11.40 1.67 6.76
CA MET A 264 10.67 0.44 7.11
C MET A 264 9.37 0.77 7.85
N MET A 265 9.41 1.72 8.76
CA MET A 265 8.25 2.15 9.52
C MET A 265 7.23 2.87 8.65
N LEU A 266 7.69 3.72 7.72
CA LEU A 266 6.82 4.37 6.75
C LEU A 266 6.10 3.37 5.83
N LYS A 267 6.75 2.26 5.47
CA LYS A 267 6.14 1.17 4.69
C LYS A 267 4.97 0.49 5.42
N LYS A 268 4.84 0.63 6.74
CA LYS A 268 3.69 0.16 7.52
C LYS A 268 2.48 1.09 7.49
N THR A 269 2.53 2.18 6.72
CA THR A 269 1.39 3.09 6.58
C THR A 269 0.28 2.42 5.77
N LYS A 270 -0.92 2.36 6.36
CA LYS A 270 -2.12 1.79 5.74
C LYS A 270 -3.16 2.88 5.50
N VAL A 271 -3.56 3.02 4.25
CA VAL A 271 -4.67 3.90 3.83
C VAL A 271 -5.99 3.15 3.74
N PHE A 272 -5.92 1.82 3.72
CA PHE A 272 -7.03 0.89 3.78
C PHE A 272 -6.57 -0.26 4.69
N ASP A 273 -7.32 -0.55 5.76
CA ASP A 273 -6.95 -1.58 6.75
C ASP A 273 -8.19 -2.37 7.17
N LEU A 274 -8.33 -3.57 6.60
CA LEU A 274 -9.47 -4.46 6.83
C LEU A 274 -9.65 -4.83 8.30
N SER A 275 -8.55 -4.94 9.05
CA SER A 275 -8.58 -5.35 10.47
C SER A 275 -9.27 -4.35 11.39
N THR A 276 -9.43 -3.10 10.93
CA THR A 276 -9.97 -1.99 11.73
C THR A 276 -11.27 -1.41 11.18
N ILE A 277 -11.80 -2.00 10.11
CA ILE A 277 -13.07 -1.54 9.53
C ILE A 277 -14.21 -1.76 10.54
N LYS A 278 -14.96 -0.69 10.80
CA LYS A 278 -16.18 -0.76 11.61
C LYS A 278 -17.31 -1.30 10.73
N VAL A 279 -17.86 -2.46 11.10
CA VAL A 279 -18.89 -3.15 10.33
C VAL A 279 -20.20 -3.20 11.10
N LEU A 280 -21.28 -2.76 10.47
CA LEU A 280 -22.64 -2.94 10.98
C LEU A 280 -23.17 -4.32 10.55
N ARG A 281 -23.55 -5.18 11.51
CA ARG A 281 -24.21 -6.45 11.18
C ARG A 281 -25.63 -6.17 10.66
N ASP A 282 -25.90 -6.54 9.42
CA ASP A 282 -27.18 -6.30 8.74
C ASP A 282 -27.49 -7.47 7.80
N ASP A 283 -28.57 -8.20 8.07
CA ASP A 283 -29.00 -9.35 7.26
C ASP A 283 -29.56 -8.94 5.88
N SER A 284 -29.82 -7.64 5.69
CA SER A 284 -30.32 -7.08 4.43
C SER A 284 -29.27 -6.89 3.34
N ILE A 285 -28.08 -7.52 3.45
CA ILE A 285 -27.19 -7.78 2.30
C ILE A 285 -28.02 -8.54 1.27
N SER A 286 -28.61 -7.76 0.39
CA SER A 286 -29.58 -8.20 -0.59
C SER A 286 -29.21 -7.46 -1.85
N THR A 287 -28.79 -8.23 -2.86
CA THR A 287 -28.76 -7.81 -4.27
C THR A 287 -27.64 -6.87 -4.73
N SER A 288 -26.63 -6.58 -3.93
CA SER A 288 -25.51 -5.79 -4.42
C SER A 288 -24.68 -6.51 -5.48
N ASN A 289 -24.33 -5.77 -6.53
CA ASN A 289 -23.52 -6.28 -7.63
C ASN A 289 -22.06 -6.53 -7.23
N GLN A 290 -21.65 -6.17 -6.00
CA GLN A 290 -20.25 -6.03 -5.61
C GLN A 290 -20.12 -6.21 -4.09
N PHE A 291 -19.29 -7.15 -3.65
CA PHE A 291 -19.03 -7.41 -2.24
C PHE A 291 -17.67 -8.06 -2.04
N MET A 292 -17.13 -7.94 -0.83
CA MET A 292 -15.91 -8.61 -0.40
C MET A 292 -16.25 -9.90 0.36
N ILE A 293 -15.48 -10.96 0.12
CA ILE A 293 -15.64 -12.28 0.76
C ILE A 293 -14.41 -12.55 1.64
N ILE A 294 -14.63 -12.91 2.91
CA ILE A 294 -13.57 -13.22 3.88
C ILE A 294 -13.93 -14.53 4.60
N LYS A 295 -12.98 -15.47 4.71
CA LYS A 295 -13.17 -16.76 5.40
C LYS A 295 -12.54 -16.75 6.79
N ASN A 296 -11.36 -16.15 6.93
CA ASN A 296 -10.60 -16.15 8.16
C ASN A 296 -10.81 -14.83 8.91
N CYS A 297 -12.00 -14.68 9.52
CA CYS A 297 -12.38 -13.49 10.27
C CYS A 297 -12.91 -13.85 11.65
N LEU A 298 -12.57 -13.05 12.66
CA LEU A 298 -13.08 -13.18 14.04
C LEU A 298 -14.59 -12.89 14.14
N ASN A 299 -15.17 -12.21 13.16
CA ASN A 299 -16.59 -11.85 13.14
C ASN A 299 -17.51 -13.01 12.72
N LEU A 300 -16.97 -14.20 12.42
CA LEU A 300 -17.75 -15.39 12.07
C LEU A 300 -18.19 -16.13 13.32
N ASP A 301 -19.50 -16.37 13.42
CA ASP A 301 -20.10 -17.19 14.46
C ASP A 301 -19.83 -18.69 14.20
N ASN A 302 -19.78 -19.13 12.93
CA ASN A 302 -19.29 -20.46 12.51
C ASN A 302 -18.08 -20.37 11.55
N ILE A 303 -16.88 -20.32 12.14
CA ILE A 303 -15.59 -20.26 11.42
C ILE A 303 -15.36 -21.47 10.51
N LYS A 304 -15.97 -22.64 10.73
CA LYS A 304 -15.72 -23.82 9.88
C LYS A 304 -16.44 -23.70 8.54
N ASP A 305 -17.74 -23.45 8.57
CA ASP A 305 -18.59 -23.66 7.40
C ASP A 305 -19.01 -22.37 6.68
N ASN A 306 -18.89 -21.22 7.35
CA ASN A 306 -19.44 -19.96 6.86
C ASN A 306 -18.38 -18.98 6.36
N TYR A 307 -18.84 -17.97 5.63
CA TYR A 307 -18.08 -16.89 5.03
C TYR A 307 -18.67 -15.56 5.48
N TYR A 308 -17.82 -14.55 5.62
CA TYR A 308 -18.24 -13.20 5.95
C TYR A 308 -18.29 -12.37 4.68
N LEU A 309 -19.44 -11.78 4.40
CA LEU A 309 -19.63 -10.84 3.31
C LEU A 309 -19.55 -9.43 3.86
N LEU A 310 -18.79 -8.59 3.18
CA LEU A 310 -18.64 -7.17 3.50
C LEU A 310 -19.06 -6.34 2.29
N GLU A 311 -19.97 -5.40 2.49
CA GLU A 311 -20.52 -4.55 1.44
C GLU A 311 -20.56 -3.09 1.90
N LYS A 312 -20.48 -2.18 0.93
CA LYS A 312 -20.79 -0.76 1.11
C LYS A 312 -22.31 -0.55 1.07
N LYS A 313 -22.86 0.20 2.03
CA LYS A 313 -24.25 0.71 2.00
C LYS A 313 -24.28 2.17 2.44
N ILE A 314 -25.19 2.95 1.85
CA ILE A 314 -25.45 4.33 2.27
C ILE A 314 -26.66 4.33 3.20
N ILE A 315 -26.48 4.77 4.45
CA ILE A 315 -27.52 4.83 5.48
C ILE A 315 -27.59 6.27 5.97
N ASP A 316 -28.76 6.88 5.93
CA ASP A 316 -28.99 8.29 6.31
C ASP A 316 -28.04 9.28 5.63
N GLY A 317 -27.67 8.96 4.38
CA GLY A 317 -26.75 9.78 3.58
C GLY A 317 -25.28 9.49 3.84
N GLU A 318 -24.91 8.65 4.80
CA GLU A 318 -23.51 8.37 5.17
C GLU A 318 -23.03 7.00 4.70
N PHE A 319 -21.73 6.91 4.40
CA PHE A 319 -21.09 5.66 4.02
C PHE A 319 -20.99 4.72 5.22
N ASN A 320 -21.39 3.46 5.03
CA ASN A 320 -21.26 2.42 6.04
C ASN A 320 -20.81 1.10 5.41
N TYR A 321 -19.94 0.39 6.11
CA TYR A 321 -19.71 -1.02 5.83
C TYR A 321 -20.74 -1.86 6.55
N ILE A 322 -21.43 -2.73 5.81
CA ILE A 322 -22.36 -3.72 6.35
C ILE A 322 -21.80 -5.12 6.17
N GLY A 323 -22.07 -5.98 7.13
CA GLY A 323 -21.56 -7.34 7.16
C GLY A 323 -22.62 -8.39 7.46
N ARG A 324 -22.49 -9.54 6.81
CA ARG A 324 -23.37 -10.70 7.03
C ARG A 324 -22.59 -12.00 6.92
N GLU A 325 -22.93 -12.95 7.77
CA GLU A 325 -22.46 -14.32 7.68
C GLU A 325 -23.35 -15.15 6.74
N VAL A 326 -22.71 -15.91 5.84
CA VAL A 326 -23.40 -16.78 4.87
C VAL A 326 -22.76 -18.16 4.80
N ASN A 327 -23.59 -19.17 4.57
CA ASN A 327 -23.09 -20.52 4.25
C ASN A 327 -22.61 -20.60 2.79
N LYS A 328 -22.03 -21.75 2.43
CA LYS A 328 -21.49 -22.00 1.09
C LYS A 328 -22.53 -21.96 -0.04
N ASP A 329 -23.74 -22.44 0.19
CA ASP A 329 -24.78 -22.51 -0.84
C ASP A 329 -25.34 -21.12 -1.16
N ASP A 330 -25.57 -20.32 -0.12
CA ASP A 330 -25.97 -18.91 -0.23
C ASP A 330 -24.87 -18.09 -0.93
N LEU A 331 -23.60 -18.29 -0.54
CA LEU A 331 -22.46 -17.66 -1.20
C LEU A 331 -22.44 -17.96 -2.71
N ASN A 332 -22.59 -19.23 -3.09
CA ASN A 332 -22.62 -19.64 -4.49
C ASN A 332 -23.77 -18.98 -5.27
N GLY A 333 -24.92 -18.78 -4.63
CA GLY A 333 -26.06 -18.06 -5.20
C GLY A 333 -25.79 -16.57 -5.40
N LEU A 334 -25.08 -15.93 -4.47
CA LEU A 334 -24.71 -14.51 -4.53
C LEU A 334 -23.62 -14.23 -5.57
N VAL A 335 -22.57 -15.07 -5.62
CA VAL A 335 -21.48 -14.95 -6.61
C VAL A 335 -22.00 -15.07 -8.05
N LYS A 336 -23.05 -15.86 -8.30
CA LYS A 336 -23.70 -15.92 -9.63
C LYS A 336 -24.26 -14.58 -10.07
N LYS A 337 -24.83 -13.82 -9.13
CA LYS A 337 -25.54 -12.57 -9.38
C LYS A 337 -24.62 -11.36 -9.39
N SER A 338 -23.44 -11.44 -8.76
CA SER A 338 -22.51 -10.31 -8.71
C SER A 338 -21.93 -9.95 -10.08
N GLU A 339 -21.59 -8.66 -10.26
CA GLU A 339 -20.80 -8.17 -11.39
C GLU A 339 -19.32 -8.55 -11.20
N PHE A 340 -18.80 -8.43 -9.98
CA PHE A 340 -17.48 -8.88 -9.58
C PHE A 340 -17.43 -9.16 -8.07
N ILE A 341 -16.31 -9.69 -7.62
CA ILE A 341 -16.05 -10.00 -6.22
C ILE A 341 -14.74 -9.36 -5.75
N MET A 342 -14.69 -8.99 -4.49
CA MET A 342 -13.47 -8.53 -3.83
C MET A 342 -13.01 -9.57 -2.81
N LEU A 343 -11.71 -9.64 -2.58
CA LEU A 343 -11.13 -10.43 -1.51
C LEU A 343 -9.78 -9.85 -1.08
N PRO A 344 -9.40 -10.00 0.19
CA PRO A 344 -8.05 -9.67 0.62
C PRO A 344 -6.99 -10.59 0.00
N SER A 345 -5.77 -10.10 -0.12
CA SER A 345 -4.59 -10.88 -0.57
C SER A 345 -4.39 -12.17 0.23
N GLN A 346 -4.65 -12.14 1.54
CA GLN A 346 -4.44 -13.29 2.43
C GLN A 346 -5.42 -14.46 2.14
N GLU A 347 -6.55 -14.18 1.47
CA GLU A 347 -7.55 -15.17 1.04
C GLU A 347 -7.28 -15.73 -0.37
N TYR A 348 -6.22 -15.26 -1.04
CA TYR A 348 -5.84 -15.63 -2.40
C TYR A 348 -4.71 -16.66 -2.43
N ASP A 349 -4.82 -17.63 -3.34
CA ASP A 349 -3.79 -18.61 -3.65
C ASP A 349 -2.95 -18.10 -4.83
N PHE A 350 -1.80 -17.50 -4.52
CA PHE A 350 -0.88 -16.94 -5.52
C PHE A 350 -0.20 -18.02 -6.37
N THR A 351 -0.09 -19.26 -5.88
CA THR A 351 0.49 -20.37 -6.63
C THR A 351 -0.45 -20.82 -7.74
N ASN A 352 -1.75 -20.97 -7.43
CA ASN A 352 -2.76 -21.44 -8.38
C ASN A 352 -3.57 -20.33 -9.05
N TYR A 353 -3.31 -19.06 -8.70
CA TYR A 353 -4.03 -17.88 -9.19
C TYR A 353 -5.56 -17.99 -9.06
N ARG A 354 -6.05 -18.28 -7.85
CA ARG A 354 -7.48 -18.37 -7.54
C ARG A 354 -7.77 -18.05 -6.06
N PRO A 355 -9.01 -17.73 -5.68
CA PRO A 355 -9.36 -17.70 -4.26
C PRO A 355 -9.18 -19.07 -3.59
N ARG A 356 -8.73 -19.09 -2.33
CA ARG A 356 -8.43 -20.32 -1.58
C ARG A 356 -9.68 -21.14 -1.25
N TYR A 357 -10.76 -20.47 -0.88
CA TYR A 357 -11.89 -21.11 -0.19
C TYR A 357 -13.19 -21.17 -1.00
N PHE A 358 -13.25 -20.56 -2.18
CA PHE A 358 -14.47 -20.51 -2.98
C PHE A 358 -14.17 -20.36 -4.47
N ASN A 359 -15.18 -20.60 -5.33
CA ASN A 359 -15.07 -20.45 -6.77
C ASN A 359 -15.77 -19.17 -7.23
N THR A 360 -15.10 -18.39 -8.06
CA THR A 360 -15.57 -17.11 -8.60
C THR A 360 -16.60 -17.28 -9.72
N GLN A 361 -16.76 -18.49 -10.24
CA GLN A 361 -17.66 -18.81 -11.36
C GLN A 361 -17.39 -17.92 -12.60
N ASN A 362 -16.10 -17.71 -12.89
CA ASN A 362 -15.59 -16.85 -13.97
C ASN A 362 -15.92 -15.36 -13.83
N LYS A 363 -16.40 -14.92 -12.66
CA LYS A 363 -16.57 -13.49 -12.36
C LYS A 363 -15.21 -12.80 -12.19
N PRO A 364 -15.08 -11.53 -12.61
CA PRO A 364 -13.92 -10.72 -12.27
C PRO A 364 -13.70 -10.69 -10.76
N SER A 365 -12.45 -10.82 -10.35
CA SER A 365 -12.01 -10.85 -8.96
C SER A 365 -11.01 -9.75 -8.71
N ILE A 366 -11.21 -8.99 -7.64
CA ILE A 366 -10.33 -7.92 -7.22
C ILE A 366 -9.66 -8.34 -5.92
N VAL A 367 -8.36 -8.59 -5.98
CA VAL A 367 -7.53 -8.93 -4.83
C VAL A 367 -6.92 -7.65 -4.29
N ILE A 368 -7.21 -7.33 -3.03
CA ILE A 368 -6.74 -6.09 -2.39
C ILE A 368 -5.58 -6.41 -1.45
N PHE A 369 -4.43 -5.81 -1.72
CA PHE A 369 -3.34 -5.70 -0.76
C PHE A 369 -3.63 -4.52 0.17
N ASP A 370 -3.57 -4.76 1.47
CA ASP A 370 -3.66 -3.73 2.51
C ASP A 370 -2.33 -3.53 3.25
N ASP A 371 -1.25 -4.17 2.77
CA ASP A 371 0.08 -4.15 3.35
C ASP A 371 1.16 -4.03 2.25
N TYR A 372 2.17 -3.20 2.50
CA TYR A 372 3.28 -2.96 1.57
C TYR A 372 4.13 -4.22 1.38
N PHE A 373 4.44 -4.92 2.48
CA PHE A 373 5.34 -6.07 2.49
C PHE A 373 4.71 -7.26 1.75
N ASP A 374 3.42 -7.52 1.96
CA ASP A 374 2.67 -8.53 1.20
C ASP A 374 2.71 -8.23 -0.31
N CYS A 375 2.54 -6.95 -0.69
CA CYS A 375 2.54 -6.55 -2.10
C CYS A 375 3.92 -6.69 -2.75
N ILE A 376 4.99 -6.23 -2.09
CA ILE A 376 6.36 -6.30 -2.65
C ILE A 376 6.88 -7.75 -2.68
N GLU A 377 6.53 -8.58 -1.69
CA GLU A 377 6.86 -10.01 -1.69
C GLU A 377 6.23 -10.71 -2.92
N TRP A 378 4.95 -10.46 -3.15
CA TRP A 378 4.28 -10.97 -4.35
C TRP A 378 4.91 -10.42 -5.64
N LEU A 379 5.31 -9.14 -5.66
CA LEU A 379 5.94 -8.56 -6.84
C LEU A 379 7.32 -9.16 -7.14
N ASN A 380 8.04 -9.58 -6.11
CA ASN A 380 9.39 -10.13 -6.23
C ASN A 380 9.44 -11.67 -6.29
N ASP A 381 8.29 -12.36 -6.27
CA ASP A 381 8.24 -13.82 -6.39
C ASP A 381 8.91 -14.27 -7.71
N PRO A 382 10.01 -15.06 -7.65
CA PRO A 382 10.72 -15.53 -8.84
C PRO A 382 9.88 -16.47 -9.71
N ASN A 383 8.83 -17.09 -9.15
CA ASN A 383 7.93 -17.97 -9.88
C ASN A 383 6.79 -17.22 -10.59
N LYS A 384 6.65 -15.91 -10.35
CA LYS A 384 5.64 -15.07 -10.99
C LYS A 384 5.99 -14.82 -12.45
N THR A 385 4.97 -14.72 -13.30
CA THR A 385 5.17 -14.22 -14.66
C THR A 385 5.66 -12.77 -14.64
N LYS A 386 6.73 -12.47 -15.39
CA LYS A 386 7.20 -11.09 -15.63
C LYS A 386 6.34 -10.32 -16.65
N ASP A 387 5.32 -10.96 -17.21
CA ASP A 387 4.41 -10.37 -18.19
C ASP A 387 3.15 -9.84 -17.49
N ILE A 388 3.30 -8.65 -16.90
CA ILE A 388 2.31 -8.03 -16.03
C ILE A 388 1.96 -6.66 -16.60
N TYR A 389 0.67 -6.32 -16.56
CA TYR A 389 0.27 -4.93 -16.72
C TYR A 389 0.35 -4.25 -15.36
N VAL A 390 0.97 -3.07 -15.35
CA VAL A 390 1.10 -2.21 -14.17
C VAL A 390 0.43 -0.88 -14.47
N GLY A 391 -0.40 -0.39 -13.56
CA GLY A 391 -0.97 0.94 -13.70
C GLY A 391 -1.11 1.68 -12.40
N ASN A 392 -1.16 3.00 -12.53
CA ASN A 392 -1.29 3.95 -11.43
C ASN A 392 -2.41 4.93 -11.80
N LEU A 393 -3.23 5.36 -10.83
CA LEU A 393 -4.27 6.34 -11.11
C LEU A 393 -3.69 7.64 -11.64
N TYR A 394 -2.56 8.09 -11.08
CA TYR A 394 -2.01 9.41 -11.42
C TYR A 394 -0.54 9.33 -11.79
N ASP A 395 -0.15 10.17 -12.74
CA ASP A 395 1.25 10.40 -13.05
C ASP A 395 1.93 11.32 -12.03
N LYS A 396 3.26 11.33 -12.03
CA LYS A 396 4.09 12.10 -11.09
C LYS A 396 3.85 13.62 -11.17
N THR A 397 3.15 14.12 -12.20
CA THR A 397 2.86 15.56 -12.35
C THR A 397 1.64 15.98 -11.54
N VAL A 398 0.76 15.04 -11.19
CA VAL A 398 -0.41 15.30 -10.35
C VAL A 398 -0.01 15.24 -8.88
N LYS A 399 -0.14 16.38 -8.18
CA LYS A 399 0.17 16.49 -6.75
C LYS A 399 -0.92 15.87 -5.88
N ASN A 400 -1.05 14.55 -5.90
CA ASN A 400 -1.97 13.79 -5.05
C ASN A 400 -1.20 13.03 -3.97
N PHE A 401 -1.70 13.01 -2.74
CA PHE A 401 -1.07 12.26 -1.64
C PHE A 401 -1.42 10.76 -1.66
N PHE A 402 -2.56 10.39 -2.27
CA PHE A 402 -3.09 9.03 -2.34
C PHE A 402 -3.20 8.55 -3.79
N THR A 403 -2.98 7.25 -4.00
CA THR A 403 -3.22 6.58 -5.27
C THR A 403 -3.63 5.12 -5.07
N VAL A 404 -4.03 4.47 -6.16
CA VAL A 404 -4.24 3.02 -6.22
C VAL A 404 -3.37 2.45 -7.33
N LEU A 405 -2.47 1.54 -6.97
CA LEU A 405 -1.75 0.73 -7.95
C LEU A 405 -2.63 -0.44 -8.39
N TYR A 406 -2.59 -0.71 -9.69
CA TYR A 406 -3.29 -1.82 -10.33
C TYR A 406 -2.27 -2.74 -10.98
N PHE A 407 -2.40 -4.03 -10.72
CA PHE A 407 -1.58 -5.04 -11.35
C PHE A 407 -2.46 -6.12 -11.97
N ARG A 408 -2.06 -6.60 -13.14
CA ARG A 408 -2.73 -7.74 -13.78
C ARG A 408 -1.74 -8.57 -14.58
N PRO A 409 -1.41 -9.79 -14.15
CA PRO A 409 -0.71 -10.75 -14.99
C PRO A 409 -1.49 -10.98 -16.29
N ARG A 410 -0.83 -10.87 -17.44
CA ARG A 410 -1.52 -10.90 -18.74
C ARG A 410 -2.34 -12.18 -18.93
N THR A 411 -1.80 -13.32 -18.51
CA THR A 411 -2.40 -14.65 -18.65
C THR A 411 -3.51 -14.96 -17.64
N ILE A 412 -3.72 -14.11 -16.63
CA ILE A 412 -4.74 -14.28 -15.60
C ILE A 412 -5.87 -13.28 -15.88
N GLU A 413 -6.78 -13.65 -16.79
CA GLU A 413 -7.75 -12.73 -17.39
C GLU A 413 -8.75 -12.10 -16.41
N LYS A 414 -9.09 -12.82 -15.34
CA LYS A 414 -10.23 -12.46 -14.48
C LYS A 414 -9.82 -11.90 -13.13
N THR A 415 -8.53 -11.80 -12.84
CA THR A 415 -8.05 -11.26 -11.56
C THR A 415 -7.34 -9.94 -11.77
N ILE A 416 -7.75 -8.93 -11.00
CA ILE A 416 -7.08 -7.65 -10.87
C ILE A 416 -6.54 -7.59 -9.44
N PHE A 417 -5.27 -7.26 -9.28
CA PHE A 417 -4.67 -6.98 -7.98
C PHE A 417 -4.59 -5.48 -7.80
N ILE A 418 -4.91 -4.99 -6.60
CA ILE A 418 -4.77 -3.58 -6.29
C ILE A 418 -4.03 -3.35 -4.98
N PHE A 419 -3.33 -2.23 -4.90
CA PHE A 419 -2.72 -1.74 -3.68
C PHE A 419 -3.09 -0.25 -3.51
N PRO A 420 -4.11 0.06 -2.72
CA PRO A 420 -4.39 1.41 -2.26
C PRO A 420 -3.25 1.87 -1.36
N THR A 421 -2.61 2.99 -1.69
CA THR A 421 -1.45 3.46 -0.92
C THR A 421 -1.21 4.96 -1.10
N LEU A 422 -0.20 5.48 -0.43
CA LEU A 422 0.28 6.84 -0.64
C LEU A 422 1.08 6.93 -1.94
N SER A 423 0.97 8.04 -2.66
CA SER A 423 1.62 8.20 -3.98
C SER A 423 3.13 7.97 -3.93
N TRP A 424 3.81 8.45 -2.89
CA TRP A 424 5.26 8.24 -2.74
C TRP A 424 5.60 6.78 -2.37
N LEU A 425 4.74 6.08 -1.60
CA LEU A 425 4.92 4.65 -1.31
C LEU A 425 4.70 3.80 -2.56
N ALA A 426 3.75 4.19 -3.41
CA ALA A 426 3.55 3.57 -4.71
C ALA A 426 4.80 3.70 -5.59
N GLU A 427 5.40 4.89 -5.67
CA GLU A 427 6.66 5.09 -6.39
C GLU A 427 7.78 4.22 -5.83
N LYS A 428 7.95 4.21 -4.49
CA LYS A 428 8.95 3.39 -3.82
C LYS A 428 8.79 1.89 -4.12
N LEU A 429 7.56 1.41 -4.11
CA LEU A 429 7.24 0.01 -4.39
C LEU A 429 7.56 -0.36 -5.85
N LEU A 430 7.28 0.54 -6.79
CA LEU A 430 7.60 0.34 -8.21
C LEU A 430 9.11 0.38 -8.47
N GLU A 431 9.86 1.26 -7.80
CA GLU A 431 11.32 1.29 -7.82
C GLU A 431 11.91 -0.02 -7.28
N GLU A 432 11.44 -0.48 -6.12
CA GLU A 432 11.94 -1.71 -5.48
C GLU A 432 11.62 -2.98 -6.26
N ALA A 433 10.56 -2.96 -7.06
CA ALA A 433 10.14 -4.05 -7.93
C ALA A 433 10.74 -3.98 -9.35
N ASP A 434 11.50 -2.93 -9.69
CA ASP A 434 12.03 -2.67 -11.04
C ASP A 434 10.92 -2.59 -12.12
N LEU A 435 9.82 -1.89 -11.80
CA LEU A 435 8.61 -1.77 -12.64
C LEU A 435 8.30 -0.34 -13.10
N GLU A 436 9.13 0.66 -12.76
CA GLU A 436 8.87 2.07 -13.06
C GLU A 436 8.61 2.33 -14.55
N ASP A 437 9.36 1.66 -15.41
CA ASP A 437 9.27 1.80 -16.87
C ASP A 437 8.04 1.12 -17.47
N GLU A 438 7.30 0.31 -16.70
CA GLU A 438 6.14 -0.46 -17.19
C GLU A 438 4.80 0.20 -16.89
N VAL A 439 4.80 1.25 -16.06
CA VAL A 439 3.58 1.87 -15.53
C VAL A 439 2.80 2.58 -16.64
N VAL A 440 1.48 2.35 -16.64
CA VAL A 440 0.53 3.11 -17.44
C VAL A 440 -0.41 3.89 -16.53
N TYR A 441 -0.66 5.16 -16.84
CA TYR A 441 -1.52 6.03 -16.03
C TYR A 441 -2.97 6.02 -16.50
N SER A 442 -3.90 6.37 -15.62
CA SER A 442 -5.34 6.30 -15.92
C SER A 442 -5.79 7.16 -17.10
N ASN A 443 -5.11 8.28 -17.35
CA ASN A 443 -5.34 9.16 -18.50
C ASN A 443 -4.93 8.53 -19.85
N ASN A 444 -4.28 7.37 -19.84
CA ASN A 444 -3.82 6.66 -21.01
C ASN A 444 -4.72 5.45 -21.31
N ARG A 445 -5.10 5.28 -22.58
CA ARG A 445 -5.92 4.16 -23.05
C ARG A 445 -5.34 2.77 -22.71
N GLY A 446 -4.03 2.65 -22.60
CA GLY A 446 -3.36 1.41 -22.17
C GLY A 446 -3.83 0.92 -20.79
N PHE A 447 -4.27 1.83 -19.92
CA PHE A 447 -4.82 1.51 -18.60
C PHE A 447 -6.06 0.62 -18.67
N LEU A 448 -6.85 0.73 -19.76
CA LEU A 448 -8.05 -0.08 -19.96
C LEU A 448 -7.75 -1.59 -20.05
N ARG A 449 -6.49 -2.00 -20.27
CA ARG A 449 -6.07 -3.41 -20.20
C ARG A 449 -6.15 -3.98 -18.80
N LEU A 450 -5.81 -3.18 -17.79
CA LEU A 450 -5.84 -3.63 -16.39
C LEU A 450 -7.26 -4.01 -16.01
N ILE A 451 -8.22 -3.18 -16.39
CA ILE A 451 -9.63 -3.31 -16.04
C ILE A 451 -10.46 -4.04 -17.09
N SER A 452 -9.82 -4.63 -18.12
CA SER A 452 -10.53 -5.27 -19.22
C SER A 452 -11.39 -6.48 -18.80
N SER A 453 -11.11 -7.05 -17.63
CA SER A 453 -11.78 -8.24 -17.09
C SER A 453 -13.29 -8.04 -16.89
N PHE A 454 -13.73 -6.80 -16.63
CA PHE A 454 -15.14 -6.40 -16.54
C PHE A 454 -15.88 -6.51 -17.89
N GLY A 455 -15.16 -6.50 -19.01
CA GLY A 455 -15.65 -6.89 -20.33
C GLY A 455 -16.19 -5.76 -21.21
N ASN A 456 -16.85 -4.73 -20.66
CA ASN A 456 -17.30 -3.55 -21.40
C ASN A 456 -17.18 -2.26 -20.56
N GLU A 457 -17.30 -1.12 -21.24
CA GLU A 457 -17.12 0.23 -20.70
C GLU A 457 -18.04 0.51 -19.51
N LEU A 458 -19.31 0.12 -19.60
CA LEU A 458 -20.29 0.35 -18.53
C LEU A 458 -19.94 -0.46 -17.28
N LEU A 459 -19.56 -1.73 -17.45
CA LEU A 459 -19.14 -2.59 -16.35
C LEU A 459 -17.78 -2.16 -15.77
N MET A 460 -16.87 -1.67 -16.61
CA MET A 460 -15.60 -1.07 -16.16
C MET A 460 -15.87 0.17 -15.29
N LEU A 461 -16.73 1.07 -15.76
CA LEU A 461 -17.09 2.28 -15.04
C LEU A 461 -17.74 1.97 -13.68
N LYS A 462 -18.73 1.07 -13.65
CA LYS A 462 -19.38 0.62 -12.40
C LYS A 462 -18.40 -0.11 -11.48
N GLY A 463 -17.53 -0.93 -12.06
CA GLY A 463 -16.52 -1.71 -11.37
C GLY A 463 -15.55 -0.84 -10.60
N ILE A 464 -14.95 0.13 -11.30
CA ILE A 464 -13.96 1.03 -10.71
C ILE A 464 -14.61 2.03 -9.76
N GLN A 465 -15.79 2.58 -10.08
CA GLN A 465 -16.50 3.46 -9.13
C GLN A 465 -16.80 2.74 -7.82
N GLY A 466 -17.30 1.52 -7.91
CA GLY A 466 -17.61 0.69 -6.76
C GLY A 466 -16.37 0.34 -5.94
N LEU A 467 -15.29 -0.06 -6.62
CA LEU A 467 -14.01 -0.35 -5.99
C LEU A 467 -13.44 0.86 -5.25
N LEU A 468 -13.32 2.01 -5.92
CA LEU A 468 -12.75 3.20 -5.27
C LEU A 468 -13.64 3.74 -4.17
N SER A 469 -14.96 3.68 -4.34
CA SER A 469 -15.88 3.99 -3.26
C SER A 469 -15.66 3.12 -2.03
N PHE A 470 -15.48 1.82 -2.25
CA PHE A 470 -15.27 0.84 -1.18
C PHE A 470 -13.96 1.07 -0.46
N VAL A 471 -12.88 1.37 -1.19
CA VAL A 471 -11.53 1.59 -0.61
C VAL A 471 -11.42 2.96 0.06
N THR A 472 -12.06 3.98 -0.50
CA THR A 472 -11.96 5.35 0.03
C THR A 472 -12.98 5.68 1.09
N GLU A 473 -13.96 4.82 1.39
CA GLU A 473 -15.06 5.10 2.32
C GLU A 473 -15.99 6.24 1.84
N SER A 474 -16.17 6.39 0.53
CA SER A 474 -16.93 7.50 -0.08
C SER A 474 -18.30 7.07 -0.60
N LYS A 475 -19.20 8.05 -0.77
CA LYS A 475 -20.60 7.84 -1.19
C LYS A 475 -20.70 7.30 -2.60
N GLY A 476 -19.67 7.51 -3.44
CA GLY A 476 -19.61 6.93 -4.77
C GLY A 476 -20.48 7.65 -5.79
N ASN A 477 -20.77 8.93 -5.55
CA ASN A 477 -21.67 9.69 -6.40
C ASN A 477 -20.94 10.27 -7.61
N PHE A 478 -21.18 9.72 -8.80
CA PHE A 478 -20.55 10.16 -10.06
C PHE A 478 -20.66 11.66 -10.36
N THR A 479 -21.68 12.35 -9.85
CA THR A 479 -21.92 13.77 -10.16
C THR A 479 -21.37 14.73 -9.10
N ASP A 480 -21.00 14.21 -7.93
CA ASP A 480 -20.50 15.03 -6.84
C ASP A 480 -18.99 15.18 -6.97
N LEU A 481 -18.55 16.39 -7.34
CA LEU A 481 -17.13 16.70 -7.49
C LEU A 481 -16.41 16.73 -6.14
N GLU A 482 -17.12 16.81 -5.01
CA GLU A 482 -16.51 16.72 -3.70
C GLU A 482 -16.27 15.28 -3.25
N ASP A 483 -17.01 14.31 -3.80
CA ASP A 483 -16.86 12.89 -3.48
C ASP A 483 -15.46 12.38 -3.88
N SER A 484 -14.75 11.80 -2.93
CA SER A 484 -13.37 11.33 -3.13
C SER A 484 -13.25 10.30 -4.25
N SER A 485 -14.20 9.36 -4.39
CA SER A 485 -14.13 8.38 -5.49
C SER A 485 -14.32 9.04 -6.85
N THR A 486 -15.13 10.09 -6.94
CA THR A 486 -15.34 10.84 -8.18
C THR A 486 -14.11 11.64 -8.57
N LYS A 487 -13.46 12.31 -7.59
CA LYS A 487 -12.15 12.96 -7.79
C LYS A 487 -11.12 11.96 -8.34
N LEU A 488 -11.05 10.77 -7.75
CA LEU A 488 -10.11 9.71 -8.15
C LEU A 488 -10.39 9.11 -9.53
N ASN A 489 -11.66 9.05 -9.93
CA ASN A 489 -12.08 8.42 -11.17
C ASN A 489 -12.03 9.31 -12.40
N TYR A 490 -11.81 10.62 -12.24
CA TYR A 490 -11.96 11.59 -13.32
C TYR A 490 -11.24 11.19 -14.62
N ASP A 491 -9.96 10.83 -14.54
CA ASP A 491 -9.16 10.48 -15.72
C ASP A 491 -9.60 9.14 -16.33
N ILE A 492 -9.89 8.11 -15.51
CA ILE A 492 -10.43 6.83 -15.99
C ILE A 492 -11.75 7.05 -16.74
N VAL A 493 -12.65 7.83 -16.15
CA VAL A 493 -13.96 8.15 -16.71
C VAL A 493 -13.78 8.81 -18.07
N ARG A 494 -12.93 9.82 -18.16
CA ARG A 494 -12.61 10.51 -19.43
C ARG A 494 -12.06 9.54 -20.48
N THR A 495 -11.07 8.73 -20.11
CA THR A 495 -10.47 7.74 -21.02
C THR A 495 -11.49 6.70 -21.49
N LEU A 496 -12.39 6.25 -20.61
CA LEU A 496 -13.49 5.35 -20.97
C LEU A 496 -14.49 6.00 -21.92
N PHE A 497 -14.88 7.26 -21.70
CA PHE A 497 -15.79 7.99 -22.60
C PHE A 497 -15.18 8.19 -24.00
N ASP A 498 -13.92 8.64 -24.05
CA ASP A 498 -13.18 8.81 -25.31
C ASP A 498 -13.04 7.47 -26.06
N ASP A 499 -12.89 6.37 -25.32
CA ASP A 499 -12.85 5.04 -25.90
C ASP A 499 -14.24 4.57 -26.36
N ALA A 500 -15.30 4.81 -25.58
CA ALA A 500 -16.67 4.35 -25.84
C ALA A 500 -17.24 4.89 -27.16
N LEU A 501 -16.80 6.06 -27.61
CA LEU A 501 -17.23 6.66 -28.88
C LEU A 501 -16.63 5.97 -30.12
N LYS A 502 -15.69 5.03 -29.95
CA LYS A 502 -15.03 4.32 -31.06
C LYS A 502 -15.83 3.11 -31.51
N ILE A 503 -15.87 2.87 -32.82
CA ILE A 503 -16.43 1.63 -33.38
C ILE A 503 -15.53 0.45 -32.99
N LYS A 504 -16.08 -0.49 -32.22
CA LYS A 504 -15.37 -1.66 -31.70
C LYS A 504 -15.98 -2.95 -32.20
N GLN A 505 -15.14 -3.98 -32.28
CA GLN A 505 -15.60 -5.33 -32.57
C GLN A 505 -16.11 -6.01 -31.29
N GLN A 506 -16.87 -7.08 -31.46
CA GLN A 506 -17.24 -7.96 -30.36
C GLN A 506 -15.98 -8.47 -29.64
N ASN A 507 -15.99 -8.48 -28.30
CA ASN A 507 -14.88 -8.90 -27.44
C ASN A 507 -13.60 -8.05 -27.59
N TYR A 508 -13.73 -6.78 -28.01
CA TYR A 508 -12.59 -5.87 -28.17
C TYR A 508 -11.62 -5.87 -26.97
N TYR A 509 -12.14 -5.76 -25.75
CA TYR A 509 -11.33 -5.66 -24.54
C TYR A 509 -10.60 -6.96 -24.17
N GLU A 510 -11.21 -8.11 -24.46
CA GLU A 510 -10.58 -9.44 -24.29
C GLU A 510 -9.35 -9.53 -25.20
N ILE A 511 -9.51 -9.19 -26.48
CA ILE A 511 -8.42 -9.17 -27.46
C ILE A 511 -7.37 -8.13 -27.06
N TYR A 512 -7.79 -6.94 -26.64
CA TYR A 512 -6.88 -5.85 -26.29
C TYR A 512 -5.98 -6.19 -25.09
N SER A 513 -6.52 -6.89 -24.09
CA SER A 513 -5.72 -7.42 -22.97
C SER A 513 -4.92 -8.67 -23.30
N SER A 514 -5.15 -9.30 -24.45
CA SER A 514 -4.35 -10.45 -24.89
C SER A 514 -3.03 -10.07 -25.56
N LEU A 515 -2.88 -8.78 -25.94
CA LEU A 515 -1.75 -8.28 -26.70
C LEU A 515 -0.42 -8.48 -25.95
N PRO A 516 0.61 -9.06 -26.60
CA PRO A 516 1.92 -9.25 -26.00
C PRO A 516 2.55 -7.93 -25.53
N THR A 517 3.26 -7.99 -24.42
CA THR A 517 4.13 -6.92 -23.92
C THR A 517 5.55 -7.10 -24.47
N LYS A 518 6.45 -6.15 -24.17
CA LYS A 518 7.88 -6.28 -24.48
C LYS A 518 8.54 -7.47 -23.77
N ASN A 519 7.95 -7.92 -22.66
CA ASN A 519 8.44 -9.04 -21.83
C ASN A 519 7.84 -10.39 -22.23
N THR A 520 6.88 -10.43 -23.16
CA THR A 520 6.29 -11.68 -23.60
C THR A 520 7.33 -12.54 -24.33
N ILE A 521 7.69 -13.66 -23.71
CA ILE A 521 8.55 -14.70 -24.28
C ILE A 521 7.66 -15.90 -24.62
N ALA A 522 7.82 -16.44 -25.83
CA ALA A 522 7.04 -17.60 -26.27
C ALA A 522 7.82 -18.44 -27.28
N GLU A 523 7.58 -19.74 -27.25
CA GLU A 523 8.05 -20.69 -28.25
C GLU A 523 6.84 -21.35 -28.95
N PRO A 524 6.92 -21.61 -30.27
CA PRO A 524 8.10 -21.51 -31.12
C PRO A 524 8.20 -20.21 -31.95
N PHE A 525 7.30 -19.24 -31.80
CA PHE A 525 7.23 -18.10 -32.72
C PHE A 525 7.34 -16.73 -32.06
N TYR A 526 7.93 -15.82 -32.83
CA TYR A 526 8.08 -14.39 -32.55
C TYR A 526 7.49 -13.55 -33.67
N ALA A 527 6.97 -12.39 -33.34
CA ALA A 527 6.42 -11.42 -34.29
C ALA A 527 6.97 -10.02 -34.02
N VAL A 528 7.09 -9.22 -35.07
CA VAL A 528 7.40 -7.78 -34.96
C VAL A 528 6.09 -7.03 -34.89
N MET A 529 5.82 -6.36 -33.76
CA MET A 529 4.57 -5.62 -33.53
C MET A 529 4.86 -4.14 -33.28
N LYS A 530 3.90 -3.29 -33.63
CA LYS A 530 3.98 -1.84 -33.42
C LYS A 530 3.53 -1.46 -32.01
N PHE A 531 4.26 -0.53 -31.40
CA PHE A 531 4.00 0.03 -30.07
C PHE A 531 3.92 1.55 -30.12
N GLU A 532 3.00 2.10 -29.35
CA GLU A 532 2.97 3.52 -28.98
C GLU A 532 3.46 3.64 -27.54
N GLY A 533 4.71 4.10 -27.37
CA GLY A 533 5.42 4.04 -26.08
C GLY A 533 5.62 2.59 -25.61
N ASN A 534 4.99 2.21 -24.49
CA ASN A 534 4.98 0.85 -23.94
C ASN A 534 3.73 0.04 -24.34
N VAL A 535 2.78 0.64 -25.06
CA VAL A 535 1.49 0.03 -25.36
C VAL A 535 1.50 -0.59 -26.76
N ASN A 536 1.38 -1.92 -26.83
CA ASN A 536 1.22 -2.64 -28.10
C ASN A 536 -0.05 -2.19 -28.85
N THR A 537 0.04 -1.81 -30.11
CA THR A 537 -1.12 -1.35 -30.90
C THR A 537 -1.98 -2.49 -31.44
N GLY A 538 -1.52 -3.74 -31.35
CA GLY A 538 -2.12 -4.90 -32.00
C GLY A 538 -1.78 -5.01 -33.49
N SER A 539 -1.07 -4.03 -34.06
CA SER A 539 -0.63 -4.07 -35.46
C SER A 539 0.64 -4.91 -35.60
N ILE A 540 0.57 -5.97 -36.39
CA ILE A 540 1.73 -6.74 -36.82
C ILE A 540 2.44 -5.94 -37.93
N ALA A 541 3.71 -5.60 -37.75
CA ALA A 541 4.47 -4.80 -38.71
C ALA A 541 4.83 -5.57 -39.99
N THR A 542 4.68 -6.89 -39.95
CA THR A 542 5.14 -7.82 -40.96
C THR A 542 3.99 -8.39 -41.79
N PHE A 543 3.33 -7.52 -42.57
CA PHE A 543 2.38 -7.97 -43.60
C PHE A 543 3.11 -8.28 -44.91
N ASN A 544 2.87 -9.46 -45.49
CA ASN A 544 3.31 -9.82 -46.84
C ASN A 544 2.25 -9.36 -47.88
N GLU A 545 2.68 -9.09 -49.13
CA GLU A 545 1.85 -8.80 -50.31
C GLU A 545 0.74 -9.86 -50.53
N ALA A 546 0.98 -11.11 -50.12
CA ALA A 546 -0.01 -12.19 -50.13
C ALA A 546 -1.02 -12.14 -48.96
N ASN A 547 -1.14 -11.00 -48.29
CA ASN A 547 -2.10 -10.76 -47.20
C ASN A 547 -1.90 -11.68 -45.97
N GLY A 548 -0.67 -12.18 -45.74
CA GLY A 548 -0.32 -13.06 -44.61
C GLY A 548 0.53 -12.38 -43.53
N ILE A 549 0.51 -12.93 -42.31
CA ILE A 549 1.33 -12.47 -41.17
C ILE A 549 2.70 -13.18 -41.18
N LEU A 550 3.81 -12.46 -41.03
CA LEU A 550 5.13 -13.09 -40.90
C LEU A 550 5.44 -13.41 -39.43
N LEU A 551 5.81 -14.65 -39.18
CA LEU A 551 6.27 -15.16 -37.89
C LEU A 551 7.71 -15.67 -38.04
N PHE A 552 8.51 -15.52 -36.99
CA PHE A 552 9.90 -15.96 -36.95
C PHE A 552 10.06 -17.08 -35.93
N ARG A 553 10.80 -18.13 -36.28
CA ARG A 553 11.11 -19.21 -35.34
C ARG A 553 12.12 -18.82 -34.26
N CYS A 554 12.97 -17.83 -34.55
CA CYS A 554 13.99 -17.34 -33.63
C CYS A 554 13.82 -15.84 -33.36
N LYS A 555 14.04 -15.43 -32.11
CA LYS A 555 14.02 -14.01 -31.72
C LYS A 555 15.13 -13.21 -32.41
N SER A 556 16.32 -13.80 -32.61
CA SER A 556 17.45 -13.14 -33.28
C SER A 556 17.09 -12.72 -34.70
N ASP A 557 16.43 -13.59 -35.45
CA ASP A 557 16.07 -13.36 -36.85
C ASP A 557 15.02 -12.25 -36.97
N ALA A 558 14.07 -12.21 -36.03
CA ALA A 558 13.08 -11.14 -35.97
C ALA A 558 13.72 -9.77 -35.66
N GLU A 559 14.71 -9.73 -34.76
CA GLU A 559 15.44 -8.49 -34.44
C GLU A 559 16.32 -8.05 -35.62
N GLU A 560 17.00 -8.98 -36.28
CA GLU A 560 17.81 -8.68 -37.48
C GLU A 560 16.93 -8.13 -38.61
N TRP A 561 15.76 -8.75 -38.86
CA TRP A 561 14.78 -8.26 -39.82
C TRP A 561 14.30 -6.84 -39.50
N LYS A 562 14.02 -6.56 -38.22
CA LYS A 562 13.60 -5.24 -37.76
C LYS A 562 14.70 -4.20 -37.94
N GLN A 563 15.94 -4.52 -37.55
CA GLN A 563 17.09 -3.63 -37.66
C GLN A 563 17.38 -3.24 -39.12
N ALA A 564 17.29 -4.20 -40.05
CA ALA A 564 17.48 -3.97 -41.47
C ALA A 564 16.51 -2.92 -42.05
N ARG A 565 15.30 -2.80 -41.48
CA ARG A 565 14.26 -1.86 -41.94
C ARG A 565 14.26 -0.51 -41.22
N ARG A 566 15.07 -0.32 -40.17
CA ARG A 566 15.20 0.93 -39.40
C ARG A 566 13.87 1.51 -38.87
N ASN A 567 12.91 0.65 -38.55
CA ASN A 567 11.60 1.10 -38.05
C ASN A 567 11.66 1.46 -36.56
N LYS A 568 11.38 2.73 -36.23
CA LYS A 568 11.19 3.20 -34.85
C LYS A 568 9.77 2.86 -34.39
N GLY A 569 9.62 2.37 -33.15
CA GLY A 569 8.32 2.01 -32.56
C GLY A 569 7.87 0.56 -32.78
N GLU A 570 8.74 -0.31 -33.31
CA GLU A 570 8.48 -1.74 -33.49
C GLU A 570 9.29 -2.58 -32.51
N PHE A 571 8.69 -3.63 -31.93
CA PHE A 571 9.35 -4.54 -30.99
C PHE A 571 9.07 -6.00 -31.35
N VAL A 572 10.08 -6.84 -31.12
CA VAL A 572 9.94 -8.30 -31.26
C VAL A 572 9.34 -8.84 -29.98
N VAL A 573 8.22 -9.56 -30.13
CA VAL A 573 7.47 -10.16 -29.02
C VAL A 573 7.16 -11.62 -29.31
N GLY A 574 7.07 -12.42 -28.26
CA GLY A 574 6.64 -13.82 -28.37
C GLY A 574 5.16 -13.93 -28.77
N VAL A 575 4.85 -14.93 -29.59
CA VAL A 575 3.47 -15.31 -29.93
C VAL A 575 3.06 -16.50 -29.06
N ASP A 576 2.51 -16.20 -27.90
CA ASP A 576 2.09 -17.23 -26.95
C ASP A 576 0.66 -17.75 -27.22
N ARG A 577 0.31 -18.85 -26.56
CA ARG A 577 -1.01 -19.49 -26.73
C ARG A 577 -2.15 -18.57 -26.33
N PHE A 578 -1.93 -17.71 -25.34
CA PHE A 578 -2.92 -16.76 -24.83
C PHE A 578 -3.32 -15.73 -25.89
N TYR A 579 -2.34 -15.04 -26.46
CA TYR A 579 -2.56 -14.10 -27.56
C TYR A 579 -3.12 -14.82 -28.80
N TRP A 580 -2.54 -15.98 -29.16
CA TRP A 580 -2.95 -16.74 -30.34
C TRP A 580 -4.41 -17.18 -30.30
N ASN A 581 -4.89 -17.65 -29.14
CA ASN A 581 -6.29 -18.07 -28.97
C ASN A 581 -7.29 -16.95 -29.26
N ASN A 582 -6.92 -15.71 -28.94
CA ASN A 582 -7.73 -14.52 -29.15
C ASN A 582 -7.70 -14.05 -30.61
N VAL A 583 -6.54 -14.09 -31.26
CA VAL A 583 -6.37 -13.55 -32.63
C VAL A 583 -6.66 -14.56 -33.74
N LYS A 584 -6.50 -15.87 -33.51
CA LYS A 584 -6.67 -16.88 -34.58
C LYS A 584 -8.04 -16.87 -35.23
N LYS A 585 -9.11 -16.61 -34.45
CA LYS A 585 -10.48 -16.53 -34.98
C LYS A 585 -10.61 -15.39 -36.00
N PHE A 586 -9.93 -14.27 -35.76
CA PHE A 586 -9.90 -13.13 -36.65
C PHE A 586 -9.11 -13.43 -37.93
N LEU A 587 -7.93 -14.02 -37.79
CA LEU A 587 -7.09 -14.41 -38.93
C LEU A 587 -7.82 -15.39 -39.86
N LYS A 588 -8.56 -16.35 -39.28
CA LYS A 588 -9.41 -17.29 -40.04
C LYS A 588 -10.56 -16.59 -40.77
N LYS A 589 -11.32 -15.73 -40.10
CA LYS A 589 -12.41 -14.96 -40.75
C LYS A 589 -11.92 -14.11 -41.92
N GLY A 590 -10.70 -13.57 -41.80
CA GLY A 590 -10.07 -12.79 -42.86
C GLY A 590 -9.36 -13.61 -43.95
N ASN A 591 -9.49 -14.94 -43.97
CA ASN A 591 -8.77 -15.86 -44.86
C ASN A 591 -7.26 -15.59 -44.90
N LYS A 592 -6.67 -15.19 -43.78
CA LYS A 592 -5.24 -14.87 -43.66
C LYS A 592 -4.45 -16.16 -43.52
N LYS A 593 -3.21 -16.15 -44.00
CA LYS A 593 -2.22 -17.22 -43.81
C LYS A 593 -1.03 -16.72 -43.00
N ALA A 594 -0.24 -17.60 -42.42
CA ALA A 594 1.01 -17.23 -41.75
C ALA A 594 2.20 -17.63 -42.60
N CYS A 595 3.12 -16.70 -42.82
CA CYS A 595 4.42 -16.98 -43.42
C CYS A 595 5.40 -17.23 -42.28
N ILE A 596 5.97 -18.42 -42.18
CA ILE A 596 6.94 -18.75 -41.13
C ILE A 596 8.34 -18.67 -41.71
N CYS A 597 9.14 -17.74 -41.20
CA CYS A 597 10.56 -17.62 -41.48
C CYS A 597 11.34 -18.60 -40.61
N PHE A 598 12.00 -19.58 -41.25
CA PHE A 598 12.81 -20.58 -40.56
C PHE A 598 14.28 -20.17 -40.45
N ASP A 599 14.77 -19.39 -41.42
CA ASP A 599 16.13 -18.87 -41.46
C ASP A 599 16.15 -17.62 -42.33
N LEU A 600 16.49 -16.48 -41.71
CA LEU A 600 16.56 -15.19 -42.39
C LEU A 600 17.70 -15.16 -43.45
N ARG A 601 18.83 -15.84 -43.20
CA ARG A 601 20.01 -15.79 -44.09
C ARG A 601 19.77 -16.47 -45.43
N THR A 602 18.93 -17.50 -45.43
CA THR A 602 18.55 -18.22 -46.65
C THR A 602 17.26 -17.70 -47.29
N ASN A 603 16.63 -16.66 -46.73
CA ASN A 603 15.31 -16.13 -47.13
C ASN A 603 14.24 -17.23 -47.26
N LYS A 604 14.34 -18.30 -46.47
CA LYS A 604 13.39 -19.41 -46.51
C LYS A 604 12.21 -19.12 -45.59
N ALA A 605 11.10 -18.73 -46.20
CA ALA A 605 9.82 -18.64 -45.54
C ALA A 605 8.77 -19.53 -46.23
N VAL A 606 7.95 -20.20 -45.43
CA VAL A 606 6.90 -21.10 -45.93
C VAL A 606 5.54 -20.60 -45.48
N LEU A 607 4.57 -20.61 -46.38
CA LEU A 607 3.20 -20.20 -46.12
C LEU A 607 2.40 -21.38 -45.55
N PHE A 608 1.78 -21.16 -44.39
CA PHE A 608 0.94 -22.15 -43.71
C PHE A 608 -0.47 -21.60 -43.48
N ASP A 609 -1.44 -22.50 -43.53
CA ASP A 609 -2.79 -22.20 -43.04
C ASP A 609 -2.79 -22.06 -41.52
N ILE A 610 -3.68 -21.20 -41.00
CA ILE A 610 -3.73 -20.86 -39.57
C ILE A 610 -3.99 -22.09 -38.68
N ASP A 611 -4.70 -23.10 -39.18
CA ASP A 611 -4.90 -24.38 -38.46
C ASP A 611 -3.59 -25.15 -38.24
N ILE A 612 -2.70 -25.12 -39.23
CA ILE A 612 -1.39 -25.76 -39.12
C ILE A 612 -0.54 -24.99 -38.10
N VAL A 613 -0.57 -23.66 -38.16
CA VAL A 613 0.15 -22.79 -37.20
C VAL A 613 -0.38 -22.98 -35.77
N ASP A 614 -1.70 -23.15 -35.59
CA ASP A 614 -2.31 -23.44 -34.28
C ASP A 614 -1.82 -24.77 -33.70
N SER A 615 -1.53 -25.76 -34.54
CA SER A 615 -0.95 -27.02 -34.09
C SER A 615 0.54 -26.89 -33.67
N MET A 616 1.24 -25.88 -34.18
CA MET A 616 2.65 -25.59 -33.89
C MET A 616 2.83 -24.71 -32.65
N ILE A 617 1.90 -23.82 -32.34
CA ILE A 617 1.94 -22.98 -31.13
C ILE A 617 1.50 -23.80 -29.93
N ASN A 618 2.45 -24.08 -29.05
CA ASN A 618 2.36 -25.01 -27.93
C ASN A 618 0.94 -25.22 -27.35
N LYS A 619 0.46 -26.46 -27.49
CA LYS A 619 -0.38 -27.12 -26.49
C LYS A 619 0.47 -27.21 -25.23
N LYS A 620 0.04 -26.62 -24.11
CA LYS A 620 0.77 -26.80 -22.85
C LYS A 620 0.88 -28.30 -22.54
N GLU A 621 2.09 -28.71 -22.21
CA GLU A 621 2.35 -29.85 -21.34
C GLU A 621 1.41 -29.75 -20.12
N THR A 622 0.78 -30.88 -19.83
CA THR A 622 -0.13 -31.10 -18.69
C THR A 622 0.49 -30.77 -17.35
#